data_AF-A0A1J4T6M7-F1
#
_entry.id   AF-A0A1J4T6M7-F1
#
_cell.length_a   1.000
_cell.length_b   1.000
_cell.length_c   1.000
_cell.angle_alpha   90.00
_cell.angle_beta   90.00
_cell.angle_gamma   90.00
#
_symmetry.space_group_name_H-M   'P 1'
#
loop_
_entity.id
_entity.type
_entity.pdbx_description
1 polymer ?
#
loop_
_entity_poly.entity_id
_entity_poly.type
_entity_poly.pdbx_seq_one_letter_code
_entity_poly.pdbx_strand_id
1 'polypeptide(L)'
;MVKQEFLAEMEAKLEAFDAKMAQLAARPKPKGERARLEREKSYFFLKAKRDEIRDQLKQAETAGDDGWSKFKTSVEHVYADMVRGMDEACNRIDGPEEAGLY
;
A
#
# COMPACT_ATOMS: atom_id res chain seq x y z
N MET A 1 -15.25 -15.71 -8.27
CA MET A 1 -14.39 -14.68 -8.88
C MET A 1 -13.38 -15.38 -9.76
N VAL A 2 -13.48 -15.16 -11.06
CA VAL A 2 -12.52 -15.74 -12.02
C VAL A 2 -11.24 -14.91 -12.05
N LYS A 3 -10.17 -15.47 -12.62
CA LYS A 3 -8.83 -14.88 -12.62
C LYS A 3 -8.80 -13.43 -13.12
N GLN A 4 -9.42 -13.16 -14.27
CA GLN A 4 -9.47 -11.81 -14.83
C GLN A 4 -10.21 -10.80 -13.94
N GLU A 5 -11.33 -11.20 -13.32
CA GLU A 5 -12.07 -10.33 -12.40
C GLU A 5 -11.20 -9.94 -11.20
N PHE A 6 -10.46 -10.89 -10.63
CA PHE A 6 -9.56 -10.61 -9.52
C PHE A 6 -8.42 -9.67 -9.92
N LEU A 7 -7.80 -9.91 -11.08
CA LEU A 7 -6.71 -9.07 -11.58
C LEU A 7 -7.19 -7.62 -11.79
N ALA A 8 -8.36 -7.44 -12.40
CA ALA A 8 -8.97 -6.12 -12.59
C ALA A 8 -9.33 -5.44 -11.26
N GLU A 9 -9.91 -6.18 -10.31
CA GLU A 9 -10.22 -5.66 -8.98
C GLU A 9 -8.95 -5.24 -8.22
N MET A 10 -7.88 -6.03 -8.32
CA MET A 10 -6.61 -5.71 -7.66
C MET A 10 -5.92 -4.51 -8.31
N GLU A 11 -5.93 -4.37 -9.64
CA GLU A 11 -5.37 -3.17 -10.28
C GLU A 11 -6.15 -1.92 -9.85
N ALA A 12 -7.47 -1.95 -9.82
CA ALA A 12 -8.28 -0.83 -9.33
C ALA A 12 -7.98 -0.47 -7.86
N LYS A 13 -7.75 -1.48 -7.02
CA LYS A 13 -7.31 -1.28 -5.63
C LYS A 13 -5.92 -0.66 -5.55
N LEU A 14 -5.00 -1.02 -6.43
CA LEU A 14 -3.66 -0.44 -6.52
C LEU A 14 -3.70 1.01 -7.02
N GLU A 15 -4.57 1.34 -7.97
CA GLU A 15 -4.80 2.72 -8.42
C GLU A 15 -5.34 3.60 -7.28
N ALA A 16 -6.34 3.11 -6.55
CA ALA A 16 -6.86 3.80 -5.37
C ALA A 16 -5.79 3.99 -4.30
N PHE A 17 -4.89 3.02 -4.14
CA PHE A 17 -3.74 3.11 -3.25
C PHE A 17 -2.71 4.15 -3.72
N ASP A 18 -2.36 4.16 -5.00
CA ASP A 18 -1.45 5.15 -5.59
C ASP A 18 -2.01 6.58 -5.39
N ALA A 19 -3.34 6.76 -5.50
CA ALA A 19 -3.98 8.03 -5.18
C ALA A 19 -3.83 8.43 -3.69
N LYS A 20 -4.00 7.49 -2.76
CA LYS A 20 -3.76 7.72 -1.32
C LYS A 20 -2.28 8.04 -1.05
N MET A 21 -1.34 7.36 -1.71
CA MET A 21 0.09 7.65 -1.63
C MET A 21 0.42 9.06 -2.14
N ALA A 22 -0.20 9.49 -3.22
CA ALA A 22 -0.04 10.85 -3.75
C ALA A 22 -0.59 11.90 -2.76
N GLN A 23 -1.74 11.65 -2.15
CA GLN A 23 -2.27 12.50 -1.08
C GLN A 23 -1.31 12.55 0.10
N LEU A 24 -0.79 11.40 0.55
CA LEU A 24 0.18 11.32 1.62
C LEU A 24 1.46 12.09 1.28
N ALA A 25 1.94 12.06 0.04
CA ALA A 25 3.11 12.79 -0.44
C ALA A 25 2.87 14.31 -0.55
N ALA A 26 1.66 14.73 -0.91
CA ALA A 26 1.29 16.14 -1.01
C ALA A 26 1.12 16.82 0.35
N ARG A 27 0.91 16.05 1.44
CA ARG A 27 0.78 16.62 2.79
C ARG A 27 2.04 17.39 3.22
N PRO A 28 1.88 18.47 4.01
CA PRO A 28 3.00 19.23 4.56
C PRO A 28 4.07 18.32 5.18
N LYS A 29 5.34 18.60 4.91
CA LYS A 29 6.43 17.85 5.54
C LYS A 29 6.40 18.13 7.04
N PRO A 30 6.48 17.11 7.90
CA PRO A 30 6.56 17.34 9.33
C PRO A 30 7.80 18.18 9.65
N LYS A 31 7.71 18.99 10.72
CA LYS A 31 8.77 19.94 11.09
C LYS A 31 9.98 19.25 11.73
N GLY A 32 9.79 18.10 12.37
CA GLY A 32 10.85 17.33 13.00
C GLY A 32 11.52 16.31 12.07
N GLU A 33 12.86 16.24 12.09
CA GLU A 33 13.65 15.28 11.31
C GLU A 33 13.27 13.82 11.58
N ARG A 34 12.95 13.47 12.82
CA ARG A 34 12.45 12.12 13.16
C ARG A 34 11.14 11.78 12.45
N ALA A 35 10.19 12.72 12.43
CA ALA A 35 8.91 12.53 11.77
C ALA A 35 9.04 12.52 10.24
N ARG A 36 10.00 13.29 9.68
CA ARG A 36 10.34 13.23 8.25
C ARG A 36 10.90 11.87 7.86
N LEU A 37 11.89 11.39 8.60
CA LEU A 37 12.52 10.08 8.38
C LEU A 37 11.49 8.95 8.49
N GLU A 38 10.60 9.02 9.48
CA GLU A 38 9.54 8.03 9.65
C GLU A 38 8.55 8.04 8.48
N ARG A 39 8.11 9.23 8.04
CA ARG A 39 7.26 9.37 6.85
C ARG A 39 7.92 8.84 5.60
N GLU A 40 9.20 9.13 5.38
CA GLU A 40 9.96 8.60 4.23
C GLU A 40 10.06 7.08 4.28
N LYS A 41 10.37 6.50 5.45
CA LYS A 41 10.39 5.04 5.65
C LYS A 41 9.04 4.41 5.32
N SER A 42 7.95 4.94 5.87
CA SER A 42 6.60 4.47 5.58
C SER A 42 6.29 4.58 4.09
N TYR A 43 6.63 5.70 3.46
CA TYR A 43 6.42 5.90 2.02
C TYR A 43 7.17 4.87 1.17
N PHE A 44 8.45 4.63 1.45
CA PHE A 44 9.23 3.63 0.71
C PHE A 44 8.76 2.20 0.96
N PHE A 45 8.38 1.87 2.19
CA PHE A 45 7.79 0.56 2.53
C PHE A 45 6.49 0.32 1.74
N LEU A 46 5.59 1.30 1.75
CA LEU A 46 4.31 1.24 1.03
C LEU A 46 4.50 1.13 -0.48
N LYS A 47 5.46 1.88 -1.04
CA LYS A 47 5.82 1.79 -2.45
C LYS A 47 6.34 0.39 -2.80
N ALA A 48 7.24 -0.17 -2.00
CA ALA A 48 7.80 -1.50 -2.24
C ALA A 48 6.71 -2.59 -2.20
N LYS A 49 5.75 -2.50 -1.26
CA LYS A 49 4.63 -3.43 -1.19
C LYS A 49 3.70 -3.34 -2.39
N ARG A 50 3.43 -2.12 -2.89
CA ARG A 50 2.68 -1.94 -4.13
C ARG A 50 3.40 -2.56 -5.33
N ASP A 51 4.71 -2.36 -5.43
CA ASP A 51 5.52 -2.89 -6.53
C ASP A 51 5.53 -4.43 -6.49
N GLU A 52 5.64 -5.02 -5.30
CA GLU A 52 5.53 -6.47 -5.08
C GLU A 52 4.18 -7.03 -5.59
N ILE A 53 3.06 -6.35 -5.30
CA ILE A 53 1.74 -6.78 -5.79
C ILE A 53 1.66 -6.65 -7.31
N ARG A 54 2.14 -5.55 -7.90
CA ARG A 54 2.14 -5.37 -9.38
C ARG A 54 2.94 -6.46 -10.08
N ASP A 55 4.10 -6.80 -9.56
CA ASP A 55 4.94 -7.85 -10.13
C ASP A 55 4.29 -9.23 -9.97
N GLN A 56 3.64 -9.49 -8.83
CA GLN A 56 2.82 -10.67 -8.64
C GLN A 56 1.70 -10.72 -9.68
N LEU A 57 0.90 -9.67 -9.85
CA LEU A 57 -0.23 -9.64 -10.79
C LEU A 57 0.21 -9.96 -12.23
N LYS A 58 1.34 -9.40 -12.68
CA LYS A 58 1.94 -9.72 -13.99
C LYS A 58 2.36 -11.17 -14.12
N GLN A 59 2.98 -11.74 -13.07
CA GLN A 59 3.34 -13.15 -13.07
C GLN A 59 2.10 -14.03 -13.15
N ALA A 60 1.04 -13.66 -12.45
CA ALA A 60 -0.22 -14.37 -12.52
C ALA A 60 -0.86 -14.36 -13.90
N GLU A 61 -0.82 -13.26 -14.65
CA GLU A 61 -1.35 -13.24 -16.04
C GLU A 61 -0.79 -14.39 -16.88
N THR A 62 0.50 -14.70 -16.71
CA THR A 62 1.19 -15.78 -17.43
C THR A 62 1.13 -17.16 -16.77
N ALA A 63 0.73 -17.24 -15.50
CA ALA A 63 0.64 -18.50 -14.76
C ALA A 63 -0.60 -19.33 -15.14
N GLY A 64 -0.45 -20.64 -15.24
CA GLY A 64 -1.55 -21.59 -15.44
C GLY A 64 -2.44 -21.73 -14.20
N ASP A 65 -3.61 -22.34 -14.39
CA ASP A 65 -4.69 -22.40 -13.38
C ASP A 65 -4.31 -23.14 -12.09
N ASP A 66 -3.39 -24.10 -12.15
CA ASP A 66 -2.92 -24.88 -10.97
C ASP A 66 -2.23 -24.03 -9.90
N GLY A 67 -1.69 -22.87 -10.27
CA GLY A 67 -1.03 -21.93 -9.33
C GLY A 67 -1.96 -20.84 -8.78
N TRP A 68 -3.15 -20.68 -9.36
CA TRP A 68 -3.97 -19.49 -9.20
C TRP A 68 -4.45 -19.27 -7.75
N SER A 69 -4.89 -20.32 -7.06
CA SER A 69 -5.42 -20.19 -5.70
C SER A 69 -4.34 -19.76 -4.69
N LYS A 70 -3.11 -20.28 -4.83
CA LYS A 70 -1.97 -19.90 -3.98
C LYS A 70 -1.55 -18.47 -4.26
N PHE A 71 -1.50 -18.12 -5.54
CA PHE A 71 -1.20 -16.78 -5.99
C PHE A 71 -2.18 -15.75 -5.43
N LYS A 72 -3.48 -16.01 -5.58
CA LYS A 72 -4.56 -15.16 -5.08
C LYS A 72 -4.38 -14.88 -3.58
N THR A 73 -4.16 -15.92 -2.80
CA THR A 73 -3.97 -15.81 -1.33
C THR A 73 -2.75 -14.97 -0.98
N SER A 74 -1.64 -15.14 -1.71
CA SER A 74 -0.42 -14.34 -1.53
C SER A 74 -0.67 -12.86 -1.78
N VAL A 75 -1.31 -12.52 -2.92
CA VAL A 75 -1.64 -11.13 -3.26
C VAL A 75 -2.57 -10.50 -2.22
N GLU A 76 -3.61 -11.23 -1.79
CA GLU A 76 -4.54 -10.74 -0.76
C GLU A 76 -3.82 -10.45 0.56
N HIS A 77 -2.86 -11.29 0.94
CA HIS A 77 -2.06 -11.09 2.15
C HIS A 77 -1.16 -9.86 2.04
N VAL A 78 -0.40 -9.71 0.94
CA VAL A 78 0.46 -8.54 0.72
C VAL A 78 -0.39 -7.26 0.64
N TYR A 79 -1.56 -7.32 0.01
CA TYR A 79 -2.49 -6.19 -0.05
C TYR A 79 -3.03 -5.81 1.33
N ALA A 80 -3.41 -6.78 2.16
CA ALA A 80 -3.88 -6.52 3.52
C ALA A 80 -2.79 -5.84 4.38
N ASP A 81 -1.55 -6.32 4.28
CA ASP A 81 -0.40 -5.70 4.95
C ASP A 81 -0.14 -4.28 4.45
N MET A 82 -0.26 -4.05 3.14
CA MET A 82 -0.10 -2.73 2.53
C MET A 82 -1.16 -1.74 3.02
N VAL A 83 -2.43 -2.16 3.12
CA VAL A 83 -3.52 -1.34 3.64
C VAL A 83 -3.29 -1.01 5.11
N ARG A 84 -2.94 -2.00 5.94
CA ARG A 84 -2.63 -1.78 7.36
C ARG A 84 -1.47 -0.80 7.53
N GLY A 85 -0.39 -0.95 6.76
CA GLY A 85 0.75 -0.03 6.80
C GLY A 85 0.37 1.39 6.39
N MET A 86 -0.58 1.57 5.47
CA MET A 86 -1.08 2.87 5.06
C MET A 86 -1.93 3.51 6.16
N ASP A 87 -2.81 2.74 6.81
CA ASP A 87 -3.63 3.23 7.92
C ASP A 87 -2.74 3.62 9.11
N GLU A 88 -1.71 2.83 9.43
CA GLU A 88 -0.72 3.15 10.45
C GLU A 88 0.08 4.42 10.10
N ALA A 89 0.52 4.55 8.85
CA ALA A 89 1.24 5.73 8.37
C ALA A 89 0.37 6.99 8.45
N CYS A 90 -0.89 6.91 8.00
CA CYS A 90 -1.85 8.01 8.10
C CYS A 90 -2.10 8.37 9.57
N ASN A 91 -2.41 7.40 10.44
CA ASN A 91 -2.66 7.64 11.86
C ASN A 91 -1.45 8.21 12.60
N ARG A 92 -0.23 7.81 12.24
CA ARG A 92 1.00 8.33 12.85
C ARG A 92 1.32 9.74 12.37
N ILE A 93 0.96 10.08 11.13
CA ILE A 93 1.12 11.43 10.57
C ILE A 93 0.00 12.37 11.04
N ASP A 94 -1.20 11.85 11.28
CA ASP A 94 -2.39 12.58 11.76
C ASP A 94 -2.54 12.55 13.30
N GLY A 95 -1.61 11.90 14.01
CA GLY A 95 -1.57 11.79 15.48
C GLY A 95 -1.05 13.05 16.18
N PRO A 96 -1.21 13.17 17.51
CA PRO A 96 -1.88 14.27 18.23
C PRO A 96 -1.11 15.60 18.34
N GLU A 97 -0.23 15.99 17.43
CA GLU A 97 0.46 17.30 17.54
C GLU A 97 -0.46 18.52 17.32
N GLU A 98 -1.75 18.32 16.98
CA GLU A 98 -2.81 19.33 17.12
C GLU A 98 -3.75 19.11 18.34
N ALA A 99 -3.49 18.10 19.17
CA ALA A 99 -4.03 18.00 20.53
C ALA A 99 -2.91 18.44 21.48
N GLY A 100 -2.81 19.75 21.66
CA GLY A 100 -1.64 20.40 22.25
C GLY A 100 -1.19 19.86 23.60
N LEU A 101 0.05 20.18 23.94
CA LEU A 101 0.49 20.60 25.27
C LEU A 101 1.92 21.15 25.19
N TYR A 102 2.07 22.36 25.73
CA TYR A 102 3.26 23.22 25.94
C TYR A 102 3.65 24.19 24.82
#